data_AF-A0A087E526-F1
#
_entry.id   AF-A0A087E526-F1
#
_cell.length_a   1.000
_cell.length_b   1.000
_cell.length_c   1.000
_cell.angle_alpha   90.00
_cell.angle_beta   90.00
_cell.angle_gamma   90.00
#
_symmetry.space_group_name_H-M   'P 1'
#
loop_
_entity.id
_entity.type
_entity.pdbx_description
1 polymer ?
#
loop_
_entity_poly.entity_id
_entity_poly.type
_entity_poly.pdbx_seq_one_letter_code
_entity_poly.pdbx_strand_id
1 'polypeptide(L)'
;MSEIAQTDNFNDKTNIKVVGVGGAGGNAVNRMIVEGLQNVEFVAINTDAKDLMRSDADIKIALNDATSRGLGAGADPEKGAKAAQDHQSDIEEALKGSDMVFVTCGEGGGTGTGASPIVARAAKQQGALTIAVVTKPFSFEGPRREASAELGIENLRKEVDAIIVIPNDRLLELSDKSIGIVDAFRTADTALLAGVQGITDLMTNNPYIHVDFSDVTTILRGAGTALFGIGSARGEDRATQAAEIAISSPLLEESIEGAQGALVNIAGPTDLKLLEASHAVELVKKAIHPEAQIIWGLSLDDAYGDEVRVTVIAAGFDKAGKEAADAGAPAAAQPLATNAQPAQQAATPAAQPQQAQPASGNLIDAGAQNPASPAPERPAAAPYVAPQQNPAAGNYGYGNYGQYGDDGDATTEHRVVPSNDPGDLDIPDFLR
;
A
#
# COMPACT_ATOMS: atom_id res chain seq x y z
N MET A 1 -48.64 14.46 10.98
CA MET A 1 -47.54 13.48 10.80
C MET A 1 -46.92 13.83 9.48
N SER A 2 -45.69 14.34 9.48
CA SER A 2 -45.01 14.85 8.29
C SER A 2 -44.66 13.71 7.36
N GLU A 3 -45.23 13.71 6.15
CA GLU A 3 -44.67 13.02 4.99
C GLU A 3 -43.27 13.58 4.74
N ILE A 4 -42.25 12.76 4.96
CA ILE A 4 -40.91 13.02 4.46
C ILE A 4 -40.98 12.73 2.96
N ALA A 5 -40.78 13.78 2.15
CA ALA A 5 -40.75 13.69 0.70
C ALA A 5 -39.66 12.70 0.27
N GLN A 6 -40.08 11.61 -0.36
CA GLN A 6 -39.22 10.73 -1.15
C GLN A 6 -38.64 11.55 -2.29
N THR A 7 -37.44 12.07 -2.08
CA THR A 7 -36.54 12.47 -3.16
C THR A 7 -35.49 11.36 -3.20
N ASP A 8 -35.61 10.48 -4.19
CA ASP A 8 -34.71 9.34 -4.43
C ASP A 8 -33.31 9.84 -4.81
N ASN A 9 -32.53 10.29 -3.82
CA ASN A 9 -31.09 10.51 -3.93
C ASN A 9 -30.37 10.50 -2.56
N PHE A 10 -30.90 9.76 -1.57
CA PHE A 10 -30.13 9.42 -0.36
C PHE A 10 -29.18 8.27 -0.68
N ASN A 11 -28.14 8.54 -1.48
CA ASN A 11 -27.01 7.64 -1.56
C ASN A 11 -26.04 8.00 -0.42
N ASP A 12 -26.44 7.71 0.82
CA ASP A 12 -25.63 7.89 2.04
C ASP A 12 -24.46 6.89 2.13
N LYS A 13 -24.31 6.01 1.13
CA LYS A 13 -23.25 5.01 1.11
C LYS A 13 -22.00 5.62 0.48
N THR A 14 -21.02 5.96 1.33
CA THR A 14 -19.67 6.31 0.88
C THR A 14 -19.10 5.18 0.02
N ASN A 15 -18.70 5.49 -1.20
CA ASN A 15 -18.09 4.53 -2.10
C ASN A 15 -16.59 4.40 -1.78
N ILE A 16 -16.24 3.30 -1.12
CA ILE A 16 -14.88 2.99 -0.70
C ILE A 16 -14.29 1.93 -1.62
N LYS A 17 -13.12 2.19 -2.20
CA LYS A 17 -12.37 1.19 -2.97
C LYS A 17 -11.04 0.86 -2.31
N VAL A 18 -10.67 -0.41 -2.34
CA VAL A 18 -9.37 -0.90 -1.85
C VAL A 18 -8.57 -1.45 -3.02
N VAL A 19 -7.44 -0.83 -3.31
CA VAL A 19 -6.62 -1.08 -4.49
C VAL A 19 -5.31 -1.73 -4.10
N GLY A 20 -5.19 -3.03 -4.35
CA GLY A 20 -3.97 -3.81 -4.16
C GLY A 20 -3.05 -3.70 -5.36
N VAL A 21 -1.87 -3.12 -5.16
CA VAL A 21 -0.89 -2.90 -6.24
C VAL A 21 0.31 -3.84 -6.09
N GLY A 22 0.59 -4.63 -7.13
CA GLY A 22 1.62 -5.65 -7.15
C GLY A 22 1.26 -6.90 -6.34
N GLY A 23 2.21 -7.81 -6.17
CA GLY A 23 1.95 -9.10 -5.51
C GLY A 23 1.58 -8.99 -4.03
N ALA A 24 2.32 -8.18 -3.25
CA ALA A 24 2.01 -7.97 -1.83
C ALA A 24 0.65 -7.27 -1.63
N GLY A 25 0.36 -6.25 -2.44
CA GLY A 25 -0.95 -5.58 -2.40
C GLY A 25 -2.10 -6.52 -2.81
N GLY A 26 -1.88 -7.37 -3.82
CA GLY A 26 -2.83 -8.40 -4.22
C GLY A 26 -3.09 -9.45 -3.13
N ASN A 27 -2.04 -9.89 -2.43
CA ASN A 27 -2.17 -10.79 -1.28
C ASN A 27 -2.96 -10.16 -0.14
N ALA A 28 -2.68 -8.90 0.19
CA ALA A 28 -3.42 -8.15 1.20
C ALA A 28 -4.90 -8.00 0.82
N VAL A 29 -5.22 -7.67 -0.44
CA VAL A 29 -6.61 -7.62 -0.92
C VAL A 29 -7.31 -8.97 -0.80
N ASN A 30 -6.67 -10.06 -1.24
CA ASN A 30 -7.26 -11.39 -1.11
C ASN A 30 -7.50 -11.75 0.37
N ARG A 31 -6.58 -11.35 1.26
CA ARG A 31 -6.75 -11.52 2.71
C ARG A 31 -7.96 -10.72 3.21
N MET A 32 -8.10 -9.46 2.82
CA MET A 32 -9.23 -8.62 3.22
C MET A 32 -10.57 -9.22 2.77
N ILE A 33 -10.62 -9.83 1.58
CA ILE A 33 -11.80 -10.55 1.09
C ILE A 33 -12.10 -11.78 1.95
N VAL A 34 -11.08 -12.59 2.25
CA VAL A 34 -11.23 -13.81 3.07
C VAL A 34 -11.67 -13.50 4.51
N GLU A 35 -11.13 -12.45 5.10
CA GLU A 35 -11.53 -11.97 6.44
C GLU A 35 -12.87 -11.23 6.43
N GLY A 36 -13.47 -11.04 5.24
CA GLY A 36 -14.84 -10.57 5.08
C GLY A 36 -15.00 -9.06 5.28
N LEU A 37 -13.99 -8.25 4.93
CA LEU A 37 -14.10 -6.79 4.95
C LEU A 37 -15.26 -6.35 4.03
N GLN A 38 -16.29 -5.75 4.62
CA GLN A 38 -17.54 -5.43 3.94
C GLN A 38 -17.57 -4.00 3.40
N ASN A 39 -18.52 -3.72 2.51
CA ASN A 39 -18.84 -2.37 2.02
C ASN A 39 -17.66 -1.65 1.34
N VAL A 40 -16.73 -2.41 0.77
CA VAL A 40 -15.64 -1.92 -0.07
C VAL A 40 -15.66 -2.66 -1.40
N GLU A 41 -15.23 -2.00 -2.47
CA GLU A 41 -14.96 -2.63 -3.76
C GLU A 41 -13.46 -2.90 -3.90
N PHE A 42 -13.08 -4.13 -4.24
CA PHE A 42 -11.69 -4.54 -4.35
C PHE A 42 -11.17 -4.43 -5.78
N VAL A 43 -10.01 -3.80 -5.92
CA VAL A 43 -9.29 -3.64 -7.19
C VAL A 43 -7.90 -4.24 -7.05
N ALA A 44 -7.53 -5.17 -7.91
CA ALA A 44 -6.18 -5.72 -7.99
C ALA A 44 -5.47 -5.22 -9.25
N ILE A 45 -4.26 -4.68 -9.10
CA ILE A 45 -3.45 -4.14 -10.19
C ILE A 45 -2.08 -4.81 -10.16
N ASN A 46 -1.72 -5.55 -11.22
CA ASN A 46 -0.42 -6.23 -11.25
C ASN A 46 0.14 -6.36 -12.68
N THR A 47 1.47 -6.38 -12.79
CA THR A 47 2.20 -6.69 -14.04
C THR A 47 2.39 -8.20 -14.22
N ASP A 48 2.24 -9.01 -13.16
CA ASP A 48 2.20 -10.47 -13.23
C ASP A 48 0.76 -10.94 -13.47
N ALA A 49 0.47 -11.37 -14.70
CA ALA A 49 -0.84 -11.83 -15.09
C ALA A 49 -1.25 -13.14 -14.41
N LYS A 50 -0.29 -14.00 -14.04
CA LYS A 50 -0.59 -15.29 -13.38
C LYS A 50 -1.05 -15.08 -11.95
N ASP A 51 -0.41 -14.15 -11.27
CA ASP A 51 -0.78 -13.76 -9.92
C ASP A 51 -2.16 -13.10 -9.91
N LEU A 52 -2.40 -12.17 -10.85
CA LEU A 52 -3.69 -11.49 -10.98
C LEU A 52 -4.86 -12.44 -11.26
N MET A 53 -4.66 -13.51 -12.04
CA MET A 53 -5.69 -14.52 -12.29
C MET A 53 -6.16 -15.25 -11.03
N ARG A 54 -5.31 -15.31 -9.99
CA ARG A 54 -5.61 -15.96 -8.70
C ARG A 54 -6.27 -15.01 -7.70
N SER A 55 -6.34 -13.71 -8.00
CA SER A 55 -6.97 -12.74 -7.09
C SER A 55 -8.49 -12.92 -7.07
N ASP A 56 -9.09 -12.69 -5.92
CA ASP A 56 -10.54 -12.70 -5.73
C ASP A 56 -11.16 -11.29 -5.83
N ALA A 57 -10.37 -10.28 -6.21
CA ALA A 57 -10.84 -8.90 -6.35
C ALA A 57 -11.94 -8.75 -7.42
N ASP A 58 -12.86 -7.80 -7.19
CA ASP A 58 -13.98 -7.48 -8.08
C ASP A 58 -13.48 -6.98 -9.44
N ILE A 59 -12.47 -6.11 -9.42
CA ILE A 59 -11.83 -5.54 -10.61
C ILE A 59 -10.37 -5.97 -10.67
N LYS A 60 -9.91 -6.39 -11.86
CA LYS A 60 -8.54 -6.87 -12.10
C LYS A 60 -7.93 -6.13 -13.28
N ILE A 61 -6.85 -5.40 -13.05
CA ILE A 61 -6.14 -4.63 -14.07
C ILE A 61 -4.75 -5.24 -14.29
N ALA A 62 -4.56 -5.80 -15.49
CA ALA A 62 -3.27 -6.35 -15.90
C ALA A 62 -2.43 -5.23 -16.54
N LEU A 63 -1.32 -4.87 -15.90
CA LEU A 63 -0.37 -3.90 -16.43
C LEU A 63 0.56 -4.58 -17.45
N ASN A 64 0.06 -4.75 -18.67
CA ASN A 64 0.73 -5.49 -19.73
C ASN A 64 1.74 -4.60 -20.47
N ASP A 65 3.03 -4.76 -20.20
CA ASP A 65 4.05 -4.17 -21.06
C ASP A 65 4.29 -5.09 -22.27
N ALA A 66 4.28 -4.53 -23.49
CA ALA A 66 4.67 -5.24 -24.71
C ALA A 66 6.06 -5.91 -24.59
N THR A 67 6.91 -5.43 -23.67
CA THR A 67 8.23 -5.98 -23.37
C THR A 67 8.26 -7.03 -22.24
N SER A 68 7.31 -7.01 -21.29
CA SER A 68 7.37 -7.86 -20.09
C SER A 68 6.73 -9.25 -20.28
N ARG A 69 5.92 -9.45 -21.33
CA ARG A 69 5.19 -10.71 -21.61
C ARG A 69 4.40 -11.24 -20.39
N GLY A 70 3.96 -10.34 -19.49
CA GLY A 70 3.24 -10.70 -18.27
C GLY A 70 4.09 -11.39 -17.20
N LEU A 71 5.42 -11.21 -17.22
CA LEU A 71 6.37 -11.81 -16.27
C LEU A 71 6.70 -10.88 -15.09
N GLY A 72 5.95 -9.80 -14.90
CA GLY A 72 6.19 -8.82 -13.85
C GLY A 72 7.26 -7.77 -14.17
N ALA A 73 7.43 -6.82 -13.24
CA ALA A 73 8.40 -5.72 -13.37
C ALA A 73 9.85 -6.10 -13.02
N GLY A 74 10.11 -7.31 -12.50
CA GLY A 74 11.48 -7.78 -12.19
C GLY A 74 12.21 -6.97 -11.12
N ALA A 75 11.49 -6.51 -10.08
CA ALA A 75 12.01 -5.64 -9.02
C ALA A 75 12.58 -4.29 -9.51
N ASP A 76 12.09 -3.81 -10.65
CA ASP A 76 12.43 -2.51 -11.22
C ASP A 76 11.22 -1.56 -11.11
N PRO A 77 11.29 -0.54 -10.21
CA PRO A 77 10.21 0.44 -10.04
C PRO A 77 9.90 1.25 -11.30
N GLU A 78 10.90 1.56 -12.13
CA GLU A 78 10.67 2.37 -13.35
C GLU A 78 9.80 1.61 -14.36
N LYS A 79 9.99 0.30 -14.48
CA LYS A 79 9.12 -0.56 -15.30
C LYS A 79 7.71 -0.62 -14.74
N GLY A 80 7.55 -0.73 -13.42
CA GLY A 80 6.24 -0.69 -12.76
C GLY A 80 5.51 0.62 -13.04
N ALA A 81 6.21 1.75 -12.88
CA ALA A 81 5.68 3.08 -13.13
C ALA A 81 5.27 3.27 -14.59
N LYS A 82 6.13 2.87 -15.53
CA LYS A 82 5.83 2.96 -16.97
C LYS A 82 4.62 2.10 -17.34
N ALA A 83 4.56 0.86 -16.85
CA ALA A 83 3.42 -0.01 -17.12
C ALA A 83 2.11 0.58 -16.58
N ALA A 84 2.12 1.22 -15.41
CA ALA A 84 0.95 1.92 -14.88
C ALA A 84 0.58 3.16 -15.69
N GLN A 85 1.56 3.93 -16.19
CA GLN A 85 1.30 5.07 -17.08
C GLN A 85 0.66 4.65 -18.40
N ASP A 86 1.14 3.55 -19.00
CA ASP A 86 0.61 3.03 -20.25
C ASP A 86 -0.86 2.53 -20.10
N HIS A 87 -1.30 2.22 -18.87
CA HIS A 87 -2.66 1.76 -18.55
C HIS A 87 -3.43 2.78 -17.69
N GLN A 88 -3.07 4.07 -17.77
CA GLN A 88 -3.68 5.10 -16.93
C GLN A 88 -5.19 5.21 -17.14
N SER A 89 -5.69 5.03 -18.37
CA SER A 89 -7.13 5.04 -18.67
C SER A 89 -7.91 3.99 -17.87
N ASP A 90 -7.36 2.78 -17.79
CA ASP A 90 -8.01 1.63 -17.15
C ASP A 90 -8.04 1.83 -15.63
N ILE A 91 -6.96 2.38 -15.08
CA ILE A 91 -6.86 2.76 -13.67
C ILE A 91 -7.88 3.86 -13.35
N GLU A 92 -7.96 4.91 -14.18
CA GLU A 92 -8.91 6.00 -13.96
C GLU A 92 -10.37 5.54 -14.02
N GLU A 93 -10.70 4.66 -14.97
CA GLU A 93 -12.04 4.09 -15.10
C GLU A 93 -12.40 3.23 -13.88
N ALA A 94 -11.48 2.39 -13.41
CA ALA A 94 -11.70 1.54 -12.24
C ALA A 94 -11.88 2.35 -10.94
N LEU A 95 -11.26 3.54 -10.82
CA LEU A 95 -11.36 4.40 -9.64
C LEU A 95 -12.53 5.39 -9.68
N LYS A 96 -13.25 5.43 -10.78
CA LYS A 96 -14.31 6.42 -10.99
C LYS A 96 -15.45 6.29 -9.98
N GLY A 97 -15.86 7.44 -9.45
CA GLY A 97 -16.97 7.55 -8.50
C GLY A 97 -16.65 7.08 -7.09
N SER A 98 -15.36 6.89 -6.75
CA SER A 98 -14.93 6.61 -5.38
C SER A 98 -14.91 7.89 -4.56
N ASP A 99 -15.50 7.86 -3.37
CA ASP A 99 -15.34 8.94 -2.38
C ASP A 99 -14.01 8.77 -1.64
N MET A 100 -13.59 7.53 -1.47
CA MET A 100 -12.39 7.14 -0.73
C MET A 100 -11.67 5.97 -1.40
N VAL A 101 -10.35 6.06 -1.49
CA VAL A 101 -9.51 5.02 -2.08
C VAL A 101 -8.37 4.69 -1.13
N PHE A 102 -8.29 3.41 -0.74
CA PHE A 102 -7.13 2.85 -0.09
C PHE A 102 -6.19 2.26 -1.15
N VAL A 103 -4.94 2.70 -1.18
CA VAL A 103 -3.90 2.09 -2.00
C VAL A 103 -3.02 1.25 -1.09
N THR A 104 -2.96 -0.05 -1.34
CA THR A 104 -2.12 -0.97 -0.56
C THR A 104 -1.07 -1.65 -1.42
N CYS A 105 0.18 -1.63 -0.94
CA CYS A 105 1.28 -2.33 -1.59
C CYS A 105 2.42 -2.64 -0.63
N GLY A 106 3.21 -3.65 -1.01
CA GLY A 106 4.53 -3.88 -0.42
C GLY A 106 5.57 -3.06 -1.19
N GLU A 107 6.22 -2.15 -0.49
CA GLU A 107 7.27 -1.30 -1.04
C GLU A 107 8.59 -2.08 -1.17
N GLY A 108 9.46 -1.61 -2.07
CA GLY A 108 10.74 -2.26 -2.38
C GLY A 108 10.69 -3.28 -3.53
N GLY A 109 9.49 -3.59 -4.03
CA GLY A 109 9.29 -4.33 -5.28
C GLY A 109 9.41 -3.47 -6.54
N GLY A 110 9.06 -4.03 -7.70
CA GLY A 110 8.98 -3.26 -8.96
C GLY A 110 7.60 -2.68 -9.20
N THR A 111 6.57 -3.55 -9.20
CA THR A 111 5.19 -3.13 -9.47
C THR A 111 4.62 -2.24 -8.39
N GLY A 112 4.66 -2.68 -7.11
CA GLY A 112 4.12 -1.92 -5.98
C GLY A 112 4.71 -0.52 -5.92
N THR A 113 6.02 -0.44 -5.69
CA THR A 113 6.81 0.80 -5.62
C THR A 113 6.62 1.75 -6.81
N GLY A 114 6.54 1.22 -8.03
CA GLY A 114 6.46 2.03 -9.24
C GLY A 114 5.05 2.48 -9.59
N ALA A 115 4.06 1.59 -9.44
CA ALA A 115 2.69 1.82 -9.86
C ALA A 115 1.82 2.47 -8.78
N SER A 116 2.11 2.24 -7.49
CA SER A 116 1.31 2.79 -6.38
C SER A 116 1.16 4.32 -6.43
N PRO A 117 2.21 5.12 -6.77
CA PRO A 117 2.05 6.58 -6.83
C PRO A 117 1.17 7.03 -8.01
N ILE A 118 1.20 6.27 -9.12
CA ILE A 118 0.38 6.57 -10.31
C ILE A 118 -1.10 6.32 -10.01
N VAL A 119 -1.39 5.19 -9.34
CA VAL A 119 -2.74 4.83 -8.89
C VAL A 119 -3.27 5.84 -7.88
N ALA A 120 -2.47 6.19 -6.88
CA ALA A 120 -2.82 7.20 -5.87
C ALA A 120 -3.14 8.55 -6.51
N ARG A 121 -2.29 9.02 -7.44
CA ARG A 121 -2.52 10.26 -8.17
C ARG A 121 -3.82 10.23 -8.96
N ALA A 122 -4.13 9.14 -9.63
CA ALA A 122 -5.37 8.98 -10.39
C ALA A 122 -6.61 9.09 -9.48
N ALA A 123 -6.58 8.46 -8.30
CA ALA A 123 -7.65 8.59 -7.30
C ALA A 123 -7.80 10.04 -6.82
N LYS A 124 -6.69 10.67 -6.43
CA LYS A 124 -6.67 12.02 -5.86
C LYS A 124 -7.13 13.08 -6.87
N GLN A 125 -6.75 12.95 -8.14
CA GLN A 125 -7.20 13.84 -9.22
C GLN A 125 -8.71 13.75 -9.49
N GLN A 126 -9.32 12.59 -9.18
CA GLN A 126 -10.76 12.39 -9.28
C GLN A 126 -11.53 12.89 -8.04
N GLY A 127 -10.83 13.41 -7.03
CA GLY A 127 -11.41 14.01 -5.82
C GLY A 127 -11.61 13.05 -4.64
N ALA A 128 -11.20 11.79 -4.78
CA ALA A 128 -11.29 10.79 -3.72
C ALA A 128 -10.29 11.09 -2.59
N LEU A 129 -10.71 10.89 -1.33
CA LEU A 129 -9.80 10.85 -0.19
C LEU A 129 -8.85 9.66 -0.37
N THR A 130 -7.58 9.93 -0.64
CA THR A 130 -6.62 8.89 -1.05
C THR A 130 -5.68 8.56 0.09
N ILE A 131 -5.74 7.34 0.61
CA ILE A 131 -4.91 6.87 1.72
C ILE A 131 -4.04 5.72 1.25
N ALA A 132 -2.74 5.82 1.47
CA ALA A 132 -1.83 4.69 1.26
C ALA A 132 -1.60 3.91 2.55
N VAL A 133 -1.70 2.59 2.50
CA VAL A 133 -1.29 1.67 3.57
C VAL A 133 -0.26 0.72 3.00
N VAL A 134 1.01 0.94 3.36
CA VAL A 134 2.14 0.27 2.70
C VAL A 134 3.07 -0.37 3.71
N THR A 135 3.74 -1.45 3.30
CA THR A 135 4.77 -2.10 4.13
C THR A 135 6.17 -1.84 3.63
N LYS A 136 7.11 -1.52 4.53
CA LYS A 136 8.56 -1.60 4.25
C LYS A 136 9.00 -3.07 4.26
N PRO A 137 9.98 -3.47 3.43
CA PRO A 137 10.45 -4.86 3.40
C PRO A 137 11.10 -5.26 4.73
N PHE A 138 11.29 -6.56 4.96
CA PHE A 138 12.10 -7.01 6.09
C PHE A 138 13.58 -6.70 5.86
N SER A 139 14.33 -6.43 6.92
CA SER A 139 15.78 -6.20 6.86
C SER A 139 16.53 -7.34 6.14
N PHE A 140 16.07 -8.59 6.28
CA PHE A 140 16.71 -9.75 5.63
C PHE A 140 16.51 -9.79 4.11
N GLU A 141 15.56 -9.04 3.56
CA GLU A 141 15.31 -8.97 2.12
C GLU A 141 16.38 -8.15 1.38
N GLY A 142 17.20 -7.40 2.12
CA GLY A 142 18.44 -6.78 1.66
C GLY A 142 18.33 -5.29 1.35
N PRO A 143 19.46 -4.57 1.37
CA PRO A 143 19.50 -3.09 1.33
C PRO A 143 18.99 -2.49 0.03
N ARG A 144 19.01 -3.25 -1.07
CA ARG A 144 18.47 -2.78 -2.36
C ARG A 144 16.95 -2.62 -2.31
N ARG A 145 16.25 -3.54 -1.63
CA ARG A 145 14.79 -3.45 -1.45
C ARG A 145 14.43 -2.30 -0.52
N GLU A 146 15.18 -2.14 0.57
CA GLU A 146 15.02 -1.02 1.50
C GLU A 146 15.17 0.34 0.80
N ALA A 147 16.25 0.54 0.04
CA ALA A 147 16.48 1.78 -0.69
C ALA A 147 15.38 2.05 -1.75
N SER A 148 14.88 1.00 -2.39
CA SER A 148 13.76 1.10 -3.32
C SER A 148 12.46 1.46 -2.60
N ALA A 149 12.23 0.92 -1.41
CA ALA A 149 11.04 1.19 -0.62
C ALA A 149 11.00 2.65 -0.15
N GLU A 150 12.13 3.17 0.32
CA GLU A 150 12.22 4.56 0.78
C GLU A 150 11.90 5.55 -0.35
N LEU A 151 12.45 5.31 -1.55
CA LEU A 151 12.14 6.10 -2.74
C LEU A 151 10.65 5.98 -3.15
N GLY A 152 10.08 4.77 -3.06
CA GLY A 152 8.66 4.52 -3.33
C GLY A 152 7.75 5.30 -2.40
N ILE A 153 8.01 5.20 -1.09
CA ILE A 153 7.28 5.92 -0.03
C ILE A 153 7.36 7.43 -0.24
N GLU A 154 8.53 7.98 -0.57
CA GLU A 154 8.68 9.41 -0.80
C GLU A 154 7.87 9.90 -2.02
N ASN A 155 7.83 9.10 -3.08
CA ASN A 155 7.03 9.40 -4.27
C ASN A 155 5.53 9.27 -3.99
N LEU A 156 5.13 8.21 -3.30
CA LEU A 156 3.74 7.94 -2.95
C LEU A 156 3.18 9.04 -2.03
N ARG A 157 3.97 9.49 -1.04
CA ARG A 157 3.63 10.56 -0.10
C ARG A 157 3.18 11.85 -0.79
N LYS A 158 3.74 12.16 -1.97
CA LYS A 158 3.39 13.36 -2.76
C LYS A 158 2.00 13.23 -3.42
N GLU A 159 1.57 12.00 -3.65
CA GLU A 159 0.39 11.67 -4.46
C GLU A 159 -0.82 11.23 -3.61
N VAL A 160 -0.68 11.09 -2.29
CA VAL A 160 -1.75 10.72 -1.36
C VAL A 160 -2.12 11.87 -0.42
N ASP A 161 -3.21 11.71 0.32
CA ASP A 161 -3.61 12.61 1.40
C ASP A 161 -3.00 12.21 2.74
N ALA A 162 -2.98 10.90 3.01
CA ALA A 162 -2.34 10.29 4.16
C ALA A 162 -1.59 9.01 3.75
N ILE A 163 -0.46 8.73 4.40
CA ILE A 163 0.29 7.49 4.23
C ILE A 163 0.56 6.84 5.58
N ILE A 164 0.17 5.58 5.71
CA ILE A 164 0.47 4.69 6.84
C ILE A 164 1.58 3.75 6.37
N VAL A 165 2.74 3.85 7.02
CA VAL A 165 3.91 3.01 6.71
C VAL A 165 4.07 1.97 7.81
N ILE A 166 4.05 0.70 7.43
CA ILE A 166 4.17 -0.43 8.34
C ILE A 166 5.55 -1.08 8.14
N PRO A 167 6.49 -0.91 9.08
CA PRO A 167 7.77 -1.59 9.02
C PRO A 167 7.63 -3.09 9.32
N ASN A 168 7.90 -3.95 8.33
CA ASN A 168 7.75 -5.41 8.50
C ASN A 168 8.63 -5.98 9.64
N ASP A 169 9.77 -5.35 9.93
CA ASP A 169 10.62 -5.79 11.05
C ASP A 169 9.90 -5.68 12.41
N ARG A 170 8.96 -4.73 12.59
CA ARG A 170 8.16 -4.61 13.82
C ARG A 170 7.17 -5.75 14.00
N LEU A 171 6.77 -6.39 12.90
CA LEU A 171 5.91 -7.56 12.95
C LEU A 171 6.64 -8.77 13.52
N LEU A 172 7.98 -8.82 13.40
CA LEU A 172 8.81 -9.85 14.02
C LEU A 172 8.90 -9.67 15.54
N GLU A 173 8.85 -8.43 16.03
CA GLU A 173 8.85 -8.13 17.48
C GLU A 173 7.55 -8.58 18.16
N LEU A 174 6.44 -8.50 17.41
CA LEU A 174 5.11 -8.92 17.83
C LEU A 174 4.85 -10.43 17.66
N SER A 175 5.72 -11.13 16.93
CA SER A 175 5.55 -12.55 16.60
C SER A 175 6.43 -13.45 17.46
N ASP A 176 6.02 -14.72 17.64
CA ASP A 176 6.86 -15.71 18.31
C ASP A 176 8.16 -15.96 17.54
N LYS A 177 9.26 -16.17 18.27
CA LYS A 177 10.62 -16.39 17.72
C LYS A 177 10.73 -17.61 16.78
N SER A 178 9.70 -18.43 16.70
CA SER A 178 9.61 -19.62 15.84
C SER A 178 8.77 -19.42 14.57
N ILE A 179 8.37 -18.19 14.25
CA ILE A 179 7.53 -17.93 13.07
C ILE A 179 8.24 -18.34 11.77
N GLY A 180 7.54 -19.08 10.91
CA GLY A 180 8.03 -19.43 9.58
C GLY A 180 7.97 -18.23 8.63
N ILE A 181 8.77 -18.26 7.56
CA ILE A 181 8.81 -17.14 6.59
C ILE A 181 7.44 -16.84 5.95
N VAL A 182 6.64 -17.88 5.69
CA VAL A 182 5.29 -17.75 5.12
C VAL A 182 4.36 -17.04 6.10
N ASP A 183 4.45 -17.40 7.38
CA ASP A 183 3.64 -16.79 8.43
C ASP A 183 4.08 -15.35 8.69
N ALA A 184 5.37 -15.03 8.59
CA ALA A 184 5.86 -13.66 8.71
C ALA A 184 5.28 -12.73 7.63
N PHE A 185 5.25 -13.17 6.35
CA PHE A 185 4.59 -12.40 5.29
C PHE A 185 3.07 -12.32 5.51
N ARG A 186 2.44 -13.37 6.03
CA ARG A 186 1.03 -13.32 6.41
C ARG A 186 0.77 -12.28 7.50
N THR A 187 1.68 -12.12 8.47
CA THR A 187 1.57 -11.06 9.47
C THR A 187 1.61 -9.68 8.83
N ALA A 188 2.39 -9.48 7.76
CA ALA A 188 2.41 -8.22 7.00
C ALA A 188 1.07 -7.97 6.28
N ASP A 189 0.50 -9.01 5.64
CA ASP A 189 -0.83 -8.91 5.04
C ASP A 189 -1.90 -8.56 6.08
N THR A 190 -1.83 -9.15 7.28
CA THR A 190 -2.73 -8.84 8.40
C THR A 190 -2.55 -7.41 8.89
N ALA A 191 -1.32 -6.88 8.92
CA ALA A 191 -1.08 -5.50 9.30
C ALA A 191 -1.66 -4.51 8.28
N LEU A 192 -1.56 -4.81 6.98
CA LEU A 192 -2.20 -4.04 5.91
C LEU A 192 -3.74 -4.06 6.04
N LEU A 193 -4.33 -5.23 6.29
CA LEU A 193 -5.75 -5.37 6.61
C LEU A 193 -6.12 -4.49 7.79
N ALA A 194 -5.38 -4.58 8.89
CA ALA A 194 -5.65 -3.82 10.11
C ALA A 194 -5.65 -2.30 9.86
N GLY A 195 -4.71 -1.79 9.06
CA GLY A 195 -4.65 -0.37 8.70
C GLY A 195 -5.88 0.11 7.91
N VAL A 196 -6.36 -0.68 6.95
CA VAL A 196 -7.58 -0.36 6.18
C VAL A 196 -8.84 -0.54 7.04
N GLN A 197 -8.89 -1.63 7.81
CA GLN A 197 -10.01 -1.98 8.69
C GLN A 197 -10.20 -0.94 9.79
N GLY A 198 -9.12 -0.41 10.38
CA GLY A 198 -9.22 0.59 11.45
C GLY A 198 -9.97 1.86 11.05
N ILE A 199 -9.88 2.27 9.77
CA ILE A 199 -10.61 3.43 9.24
C ILE A 199 -12.01 3.04 8.78
N THR A 200 -12.14 1.91 8.08
CA THR A 200 -13.44 1.46 7.54
C THR A 200 -14.40 1.02 8.64
N ASP A 201 -13.93 0.44 9.74
CA ASP A 201 -14.77 0.02 10.87
C ASP A 201 -15.45 1.21 11.57
N LEU A 202 -14.78 2.37 11.62
CA LEU A 202 -15.35 3.62 12.17
C LEU A 202 -16.58 4.10 11.38
N MET A 203 -16.62 3.80 10.08
CA MET A 203 -17.63 4.30 9.16
C MET A 203 -18.76 3.29 8.91
N THR A 204 -18.45 1.98 8.90
CA THR A 204 -19.30 1.00 8.22
C THR A 204 -19.86 -0.10 9.12
N ASN A 205 -19.27 -0.37 10.29
CA ASN A 205 -19.71 -1.47 11.16
C ASN A 205 -20.61 -0.97 12.28
N ASN A 206 -21.93 -0.93 12.02
CA ASN A 206 -23.01 -0.66 12.99
C ASN A 206 -22.58 0.15 14.24
N PRO A 207 -22.05 1.37 14.06
CA PRO A 207 -21.45 2.09 15.16
C PRO A 207 -22.54 2.59 16.10
N TYR A 208 -22.35 2.41 17.40
CA TYR A 208 -23.20 3.04 18.41
C TYR A 208 -22.95 4.55 18.44
N ILE A 209 -21.71 4.98 18.18
CA ILE A 209 -21.34 6.38 17.95
C ILE A 209 -20.71 6.46 16.56
N HIS A 210 -21.48 6.98 15.62
CA HIS A 210 -21.07 7.11 14.22
C HIS A 210 -20.10 8.26 14.02
N VAL A 211 -19.02 8.01 13.28
CA VAL A 211 -18.11 9.03 12.76
C VAL A 211 -18.45 9.23 11.29
N ASP A 212 -18.72 10.47 10.89
CA ASP A 212 -19.07 10.76 9.50
C ASP A 212 -17.84 10.81 8.58
N PHE A 213 -18.07 10.75 7.27
CA PHE A 213 -16.97 10.80 6.29
C PHE A 213 -16.27 12.18 6.28
N SER A 214 -16.98 13.26 6.63
CA SER A 214 -16.43 14.62 6.64
C SER A 214 -15.41 14.80 7.76
N ASP A 215 -15.66 14.20 8.90
CA ASP A 215 -14.82 14.12 10.08
C ASP A 215 -13.51 13.39 9.77
N VAL A 216 -13.61 12.18 9.18
CA VAL A 216 -12.43 11.42 8.71
C VAL A 216 -11.64 12.22 7.68
N THR A 217 -12.34 12.84 6.72
CA THR A 217 -11.71 13.67 5.69
C THR A 217 -10.99 14.88 6.30
N THR A 218 -11.54 15.51 7.33
CA THR A 218 -10.94 16.69 7.98
C THR A 218 -9.60 16.36 8.63
N ILE A 219 -9.47 15.15 9.22
CA ILE A 219 -8.24 14.70 9.88
C ILE A 219 -7.20 14.20 8.87
N LEU A 220 -7.63 13.43 7.86
CA LEU A 220 -6.70 12.70 6.98
C LEU A 220 -6.35 13.45 5.68
N ARG A 221 -7.17 14.42 5.24
CA ARG A 221 -6.91 15.17 4.01
C ARG A 221 -5.64 16.00 4.13
N GLY A 222 -4.64 15.69 3.31
CA GLY A 222 -3.33 16.36 3.33
C GLY A 222 -2.59 16.25 4.66
N ALA A 223 -2.84 15.18 5.42
CA ALA A 223 -2.19 14.94 6.70
C ALA A 223 -0.72 14.50 6.57
N GLY A 224 -0.34 13.96 5.41
CA GLY A 224 1.01 13.44 5.17
C GLY A 224 1.22 12.12 5.89
N THR A 225 2.21 12.02 6.78
CA THR A 225 2.40 10.81 7.58
C THR A 225 1.22 10.58 8.54
N ALA A 226 0.74 9.34 8.58
CA ALA A 226 -0.16 8.85 9.61
C ALA A 226 0.47 7.62 10.29
N LEU A 227 0.25 7.52 11.60
CA LEU A 227 0.69 6.40 12.43
C LEU A 227 -0.51 5.59 12.89
N PHE A 228 -0.33 4.28 12.99
CA PHE A 228 -1.38 3.33 13.28
C PHE A 228 -1.01 2.46 14.48
N GLY A 229 -1.90 2.41 15.47
CA GLY A 229 -1.73 1.61 16.68
C GLY A 229 -3.00 0.83 17.01
N ILE A 230 -2.83 -0.43 17.42
CA ILE A 230 -3.92 -1.25 17.95
C ILE A 230 -3.52 -1.79 19.31
N GLY A 231 -4.46 -1.78 20.24
CA GLY A 231 -4.38 -2.50 21.49
C GLY A 231 -5.67 -3.25 21.78
N SER A 232 -5.53 -4.37 22.48
CA SER A 232 -6.66 -5.14 22.99
C SER A 232 -6.36 -5.59 24.40
N ALA A 233 -7.37 -5.55 25.27
CA ALA A 233 -7.25 -5.99 26.65
C ALA A 233 -8.59 -6.53 27.17
N ARG A 234 -8.51 -7.24 28.30
CA ARG A 234 -9.61 -7.94 28.97
C ARG A 234 -9.54 -7.70 30.48
N GLY A 235 -10.66 -7.86 31.16
CA GLY A 235 -10.76 -7.70 32.61
C GLY A 235 -10.99 -6.26 33.08
N GLU A 236 -10.53 -5.95 34.29
CA GLU A 236 -10.65 -4.63 34.88
C GLU A 236 -9.75 -3.62 34.14
N ASP A 237 -10.24 -2.39 33.94
CA ASP A 237 -9.54 -1.34 33.17
C ASP A 237 -9.18 -1.69 31.72
N ARG A 238 -9.84 -2.69 31.13
CA ARG A 238 -9.62 -3.17 29.75
C ARG A 238 -9.57 -2.05 28.70
N ALA A 239 -10.43 -1.04 28.78
CA ALA A 239 -10.41 0.06 27.80
C ALA A 239 -9.15 0.93 27.93
N THR A 240 -8.74 1.25 29.16
CA THR A 240 -7.53 2.03 29.43
C THR A 240 -6.28 1.27 29.02
N GLN A 241 -6.19 -0.02 29.38
CA GLN A 241 -5.06 -0.88 28.99
C GLN A 241 -4.98 -1.05 27.47
N ALA A 242 -6.11 -1.25 26.80
CA ALA A 242 -6.14 -1.34 25.34
C ALA A 242 -5.67 -0.03 24.69
N ALA A 243 -6.07 1.13 25.23
CA ALA A 243 -5.58 2.42 24.76
C ALA A 243 -4.07 2.59 25.00
N GLU A 244 -3.55 2.16 26.14
CA GLU A 244 -2.12 2.22 26.46
C GLU A 244 -1.28 1.36 25.49
N ILE A 245 -1.75 0.15 25.20
CA ILE A 245 -1.14 -0.73 24.20
C ILE A 245 -1.21 -0.09 22.80
N ALA A 246 -2.33 0.55 22.45
CA ALA A 246 -2.48 1.19 21.15
C ALA A 246 -1.50 2.35 20.94
N ILE A 247 -1.34 3.24 21.93
CA ILE A 247 -0.43 4.39 21.84
C ILE A 247 1.05 4.03 21.97
N SER A 248 1.35 2.83 22.48
CA SER A 248 2.72 2.29 22.60
C SER A 248 2.99 1.15 21.61
N SER A 249 2.11 0.96 20.63
CA SER A 249 2.17 -0.15 19.69
C SER A 249 3.48 -0.13 18.89
N PRO A 250 4.18 -1.26 18.72
CA PRO A 250 5.39 -1.34 17.89
C PRO A 250 5.17 -0.98 16.41
N LEU A 251 3.91 -0.96 15.96
CA LEU A 251 3.54 -0.51 14.61
C LEU A 251 3.73 1.01 14.42
N LEU A 252 3.82 1.75 15.52
CA LEU A 252 4.17 3.17 15.53
C LEU A 252 5.69 3.27 15.35
N GLU A 253 6.14 3.60 14.14
CA GLU A 253 7.56 3.81 13.85
C GLU A 253 8.14 4.98 14.69
N GLU A 254 7.28 5.96 15.00
CA GLU A 254 7.58 7.15 15.80
C GLU A 254 6.54 7.33 16.91
N SER A 255 6.82 8.22 17.86
CA SER A 255 5.84 8.57 18.89
C SER A 255 4.62 9.26 18.27
N ILE A 256 3.42 9.03 18.84
CA ILE A 256 2.22 9.78 18.46
C ILE A 256 2.22 11.22 18.99
N GLU A 257 3.22 11.57 19.82
CA GLU A 257 3.45 12.94 20.27
C GLU A 257 3.60 13.89 19.08
N GLY A 258 2.90 15.02 19.13
CA GLY A 258 2.91 16.02 18.07
C GLY A 258 1.89 15.80 16.94
N ALA A 259 1.14 14.69 16.96
CA ALA A 259 0.00 14.52 16.06
C ALA A 259 -1.03 15.65 16.28
N GLN A 260 -1.48 16.28 15.20
CA GLN A 260 -2.47 17.36 15.23
C GLN A 260 -3.91 16.84 15.07
N GLY A 261 -4.07 15.58 14.67
CA GLY A 261 -5.35 14.92 14.57
C GLY A 261 -5.25 13.46 14.97
N ALA A 262 -6.29 12.92 15.58
CA ALA A 262 -6.39 11.49 15.90
C ALA A 262 -7.80 10.96 15.66
N LEU A 263 -7.88 9.78 15.04
CA LEU A 263 -9.09 8.96 14.99
C LEU A 263 -8.94 7.83 16.00
N VAL A 264 -9.94 7.66 16.87
CA VAL A 264 -9.95 6.62 17.90
C VAL A 264 -11.17 5.74 17.73
N ASN A 265 -10.98 4.47 17.38
CA ASN A 265 -12.06 3.49 17.39
C ASN A 265 -12.01 2.68 18.68
N ILE A 266 -13.15 2.58 19.38
CA ILE A 266 -13.30 1.70 20.53
C ILE A 266 -14.31 0.63 20.15
N ALA A 267 -13.89 -0.63 20.15
CA ALA A 267 -14.74 -1.78 19.87
C ALA A 267 -14.78 -2.71 21.09
N GLY A 268 -15.97 -3.17 21.47
CA GLY A 268 -16.11 -4.05 22.63
C GLY A 268 -17.54 -4.57 22.83
N PRO A 269 -17.78 -5.33 23.90
CA PRO A 269 -19.11 -5.85 24.25
C PRO A 269 -20.09 -4.74 24.65
N THR A 270 -21.39 -5.06 24.59
CA THR A 270 -22.47 -4.12 24.95
C THR A 270 -22.46 -3.68 26.42
N ASP A 271 -21.69 -4.34 27.29
CA ASP A 271 -21.52 -3.98 28.70
C ASP A 271 -20.43 -2.91 28.95
N LEU A 272 -19.76 -2.44 27.89
CA LEU A 272 -18.75 -1.38 27.97
C LEU A 272 -19.34 -0.10 28.56
N LYS A 273 -18.72 0.40 29.63
CA LYS A 273 -19.22 1.59 30.32
C LYS A 273 -18.67 2.87 29.71
N LEU A 274 -19.45 3.94 29.79
CA LEU A 274 -19.02 5.28 29.36
C LEU A 274 -17.72 5.73 30.03
N LEU A 275 -17.52 5.40 31.32
CA LEU A 275 -16.31 5.79 32.05
C LEU A 275 -15.06 5.09 31.49
N GLU A 276 -15.18 3.82 31.09
CA GLU A 276 -14.10 3.05 30.46
C GLU A 276 -13.70 3.70 29.13
N ALA A 277 -14.68 4.00 28.28
CA ALA A 277 -14.45 4.68 27.00
C ALA A 277 -13.85 6.09 27.19
N SER A 278 -14.35 6.85 28.17
CA SER A 278 -13.85 8.19 28.49
C SER A 278 -12.38 8.17 28.91
N HIS A 279 -11.99 7.21 29.76
CA HIS A 279 -10.59 7.08 30.19
C HIS A 279 -9.66 6.71 29.03
N ALA A 280 -10.10 5.82 28.13
CA ALA A 280 -9.35 5.46 26.93
C ALA A 280 -9.10 6.69 26.03
N VAL A 281 -10.14 7.49 25.74
CA VAL A 281 -10.01 8.70 24.92
C VAL A 281 -9.15 9.76 25.62
N GLU A 282 -9.28 9.94 26.94
CA GLU A 282 -8.44 10.87 27.70
C GLU A 282 -6.96 10.48 27.68
N LEU A 283 -6.65 9.17 27.70
CA LEU A 283 -5.27 8.69 27.60
C LEU A 283 -4.66 9.07 26.26
N VAL A 284 -5.37 8.81 25.15
CA VAL A 284 -4.93 9.20 23.81
C VAL A 284 -4.75 10.71 23.71
N LYS A 285 -5.70 11.49 24.27
CA LYS A 285 -5.62 12.95 24.29
C LYS A 285 -4.37 13.49 24.99
N LYS A 286 -3.92 12.82 26.06
CA LYS A 286 -2.70 13.22 26.79
C LYS A 286 -1.41 12.87 26.03
N ALA A 287 -1.47 11.91 25.10
CA ALA A 287 -0.32 11.44 24.34
C ALA A 287 -0.10 12.20 23.02
N ILE A 288 -1.09 12.95 22.53
CA ILE A 288 -0.99 13.76 21.31
C ILE A 288 -0.89 15.26 21.63
N HIS A 289 -0.84 16.12 20.61
CA HIS A 289 -0.75 17.56 20.81
C HIS A 289 -1.97 18.11 21.60
N PRO A 290 -1.80 19.06 22.55
CA PRO A 290 -2.90 19.54 23.40
C PRO A 290 -4.08 20.16 22.63
N GLU A 291 -3.79 20.79 21.50
CA GLU A 291 -4.77 21.40 20.58
C GLU A 291 -5.17 20.45 19.43
N ALA A 292 -4.80 19.16 19.51
CA ALA A 292 -5.16 18.20 18.47
C ALA A 292 -6.66 17.94 18.44
N GLN A 293 -7.19 17.78 17.22
CA GLN A 293 -8.56 17.36 17.03
C GLN A 293 -8.68 15.84 17.21
N ILE A 294 -9.57 15.40 18.09
CA ILE A 294 -9.85 13.98 18.31
C ILE A 294 -11.26 13.67 17.84
N ILE A 295 -11.35 12.66 17.00
CA ILE A 295 -12.59 12.09 16.53
C ILE A 295 -12.61 10.65 17.01
N TRP A 296 -13.70 10.24 17.65
CA TRP A 296 -13.77 8.91 18.23
C TRP A 296 -15.11 8.25 17.91
N GLY A 297 -15.03 6.96 17.61
CA GLY A 297 -16.17 6.09 17.34
C GLY A 297 -16.28 4.99 18.39
N LEU A 298 -17.49 4.43 18.49
CA LEU A 298 -17.77 3.31 19.38
C LEU A 298 -18.56 2.24 18.62
N SER A 299 -18.05 1.02 18.60
CA SER A 299 -18.72 -0.16 18.06
C SER A 299 -18.98 -1.17 19.19
N LEU A 300 -20.24 -1.60 19.32
CA LEU A 300 -20.65 -2.55 20.35
C LEU A 300 -21.08 -3.86 19.71
N ASP A 301 -20.40 -4.95 20.05
CA ASP A 301 -20.71 -6.30 19.57
C ASP A 301 -20.41 -7.33 20.68
N ASP A 302 -21.41 -8.14 21.04
CA ASP A 302 -21.27 -9.19 22.05
C ASP A 302 -20.32 -10.32 21.60
N ALA A 303 -19.96 -10.38 20.31
CA ALA A 303 -18.92 -11.28 19.81
C ALA A 303 -17.54 -11.03 20.43
N TYR A 304 -17.28 -9.82 20.95
CA TYR A 304 -16.03 -9.50 21.67
C TYR A 304 -15.94 -10.15 23.06
N GLY A 305 -17.07 -10.61 23.64
CA GLY A 305 -17.10 -11.21 24.97
C GLY A 305 -16.67 -10.25 26.07
N ASP A 306 -15.43 -10.38 26.53
CA ASP A 306 -14.80 -9.52 27.56
C ASP A 306 -13.78 -8.54 26.92
N GLU A 307 -13.39 -8.76 25.67
CA GLU A 307 -12.33 -7.97 25.03
C GLU A 307 -12.78 -6.56 24.64
N VAL A 308 -11.94 -5.57 24.95
CA VAL A 308 -12.03 -4.24 24.37
C VAL A 308 -10.83 -4.02 23.48
N ARG A 309 -11.08 -3.58 22.26
CA ARG A 309 -10.08 -3.21 21.27
C ARG A 309 -10.12 -1.71 21.04
N VAL A 310 -8.96 -1.09 21.10
CA VAL A 310 -8.78 0.34 20.79
C VAL A 310 -7.85 0.44 19.59
N THR A 311 -8.30 1.15 18.56
CA THR A 311 -7.50 1.47 17.38
C THR A 311 -7.29 2.97 17.33
N VAL A 312 -6.04 3.41 17.20
CA VAL A 312 -5.66 4.81 17.14
C VAL A 312 -4.96 5.07 15.81
N ILE A 313 -5.46 6.05 15.06
CA ILE A 313 -4.81 6.58 13.87
C ILE A 313 -4.45 8.03 14.16
N ALA A 314 -3.17 8.30 14.33
CA ALA A 314 -2.65 9.64 14.57
C ALA A 314 -2.12 10.22 13.25
N ALA A 315 -2.40 11.49 12.96
CA ALA A 315 -2.01 12.12 11.70
C ALA A 315 -1.66 13.60 11.86
N GLY A 316 -1.04 14.18 10.83
CA GLY A 316 -0.72 15.61 10.80
C GLY A 316 0.59 16.00 11.49
N PHE A 317 1.54 15.07 11.60
CA PHE A 317 2.88 15.32 12.15
C PHE A 317 3.66 16.38 11.35
N ASP A 318 3.44 16.45 10.04
CA ASP A 318 4.20 17.29 9.11
C ASP A 318 3.84 18.80 9.20
N LYS A 319 2.72 19.15 9.86
CA LYS A 319 2.27 20.54 10.01
C LYS A 319 3.08 21.32 11.06
N ALA A 320 3.55 20.65 12.12
CA ALA A 320 4.36 21.26 13.17
C ALA A 320 5.74 21.74 12.67
N GLY A 321 6.32 21.04 11.68
CA GLY A 321 7.62 21.43 11.09
C GLY A 321 7.55 22.67 10.19
N LYS A 322 6.39 22.95 9.58
CA LYS A 322 6.22 24.11 8.68
C LYS A 322 5.99 25.42 9.42
N GLU A 323 5.28 25.40 10.55
CA GLU A 323 5.06 26.60 11.37
C GLU A 323 6.36 27.07 12.05
N ALA A 324 7.22 26.13 12.47
CA ALA A 324 8.54 26.46 13.02
C ALA A 324 9.53 27.01 11.97
N ALA A 325 9.38 26.64 10.70
CA ALA A 325 10.21 27.13 9.60
C ALA A 325 9.79 28.54 9.11
N ASP A 326 8.52 28.91 9.25
CA ASP A 326 8.00 30.24 8.86
C ASP A 326 8.15 31.29 9.99
N ALA A 327 8.22 30.85 11.25
CA ALA A 327 8.44 31.73 12.40
C ALA A 327 9.90 32.23 12.57
N GLY A 328 10.82 31.87 11.66
CA GLY A 328 12.27 32.01 11.82
C GLY A 328 13.00 32.95 10.85
N ALA A 329 12.32 33.75 10.03
CA ALA A 329 12.98 34.73 9.17
C ALA A 329 12.79 36.17 9.71
N PRO A 330 13.83 36.83 10.26
CA PRO A 330 13.74 38.25 10.57
C PRO A 330 13.63 39.03 9.25
N ALA A 331 12.49 39.68 9.05
CA ALA A 331 12.25 40.60 7.96
C ALA A 331 13.33 41.69 7.94
N ALA A 332 14.22 41.63 6.94
CA ALA A 332 15.15 42.70 6.66
C ALA A 332 14.37 43.96 6.28
N ALA A 333 14.60 45.04 7.02
CA ALA A 333 13.98 46.34 6.82
C ALA A 333 14.26 46.89 5.41
N GLN A 334 13.19 47.14 4.65
CA GLN A 334 13.25 47.94 3.43
C GLN A 334 13.17 49.44 3.78
N PRO A 335 14.04 50.32 3.26
CA PRO A 335 13.88 51.76 3.42
C PRO A 335 12.79 52.30 2.47
N LEU A 336 11.88 53.10 3.01
CA LEU A 336 10.88 53.85 2.25
C LEU A 336 11.55 54.85 1.29
N ALA A 337 11.19 54.80 0.01
CA ALA A 337 11.49 55.84 -0.98
C ALA A 337 10.21 56.60 -1.35
N THR A 338 10.22 57.90 -1.10
CA THR A 338 9.12 58.85 -1.32
C THR A 338 9.09 59.34 -2.76
N ASN A 339 7.89 59.39 -3.36
CA ASN A 339 7.61 59.92 -4.69
C ASN A 339 7.93 61.42 -4.83
N ALA A 340 8.66 61.80 -5.90
CA ALA A 340 8.71 63.16 -6.42
C ALA A 340 8.64 63.15 -7.97
N GLN A 341 7.80 64.03 -8.52
CA GLN A 341 7.40 64.16 -9.92
C GLN A 341 8.53 64.54 -10.91
N PRO A 342 8.33 64.32 -12.23
CA PRO A 342 9.33 64.57 -13.26
C PRO A 342 9.21 65.97 -13.91
N ALA A 343 10.35 66.60 -14.20
CA ALA A 343 10.46 67.78 -15.07
C ALA A 343 11.60 67.61 -16.10
N GLN A 344 11.31 68.04 -17.33
CA GLN A 344 12.09 67.93 -18.57
C GLN A 344 13.39 68.77 -18.58
N GLN A 345 14.44 68.32 -19.30
CA GLN A 345 15.05 69.06 -20.44
C GLN A 345 16.36 68.44 -21.01
N ALA A 346 16.30 68.08 -22.31
CA ALA A 346 17.20 68.31 -23.47
C ALA A 346 18.75 68.10 -23.48
N ALA A 347 19.18 67.46 -24.62
CA ALA A 347 20.44 67.59 -25.43
C ALA A 347 21.76 67.00 -24.86
N THR A 348 22.70 66.34 -25.57
CA THR A 348 23.02 65.98 -27.00
C THR A 348 24.14 64.88 -26.99
N PRO A 349 24.53 64.25 -28.12
CA PRO A 349 25.17 62.91 -28.19
C PRO A 349 26.68 62.85 -28.61
N ALA A 350 27.36 61.74 -28.26
CA ALA A 350 28.58 61.14 -28.88
C ALA A 350 28.93 59.85 -28.09
N ALA A 351 29.47 58.73 -28.59
CA ALA A 351 29.97 58.23 -29.87
C ALA A 351 30.05 56.68 -29.80
N GLN A 352 29.99 55.99 -30.95
CA GLN A 352 30.31 54.54 -31.11
C GLN A 352 31.83 54.30 -31.15
N PRO A 353 32.33 53.06 -30.90
CA PRO A 353 32.61 52.08 -31.98
C PRO A 353 32.32 50.61 -31.57
N GLN A 354 31.79 49.69 -32.40
CA GLN A 354 32.22 49.04 -33.66
C GLN A 354 32.90 47.66 -33.43
N GLN A 355 32.36 46.65 -34.14
CA GLN A 355 32.73 45.22 -34.16
C GLN A 355 34.11 44.95 -34.81
N ALA A 356 34.77 43.85 -34.45
CA ALA A 356 35.74 43.16 -35.32
C ALA A 356 35.88 41.65 -35.01
N GLN A 357 35.98 40.87 -36.09
CA GLN A 357 36.18 39.42 -36.21
C GLN A 357 37.70 39.03 -36.14
N PRO A 358 38.07 37.74 -36.16
CA PRO A 358 39.35 37.23 -35.65
C PRO A 358 40.50 37.30 -36.68
N ALA A 359 41.73 37.30 -36.17
CA ALA A 359 42.95 37.23 -36.96
C ALA A 359 43.84 36.04 -36.55
N SER A 360 44.29 35.35 -37.59
CA SER A 360 45.29 34.28 -37.68
C SER A 360 46.74 34.77 -37.49
N GLY A 361 47.63 33.90 -37.00
CA GLY A 361 49.08 34.10 -37.03
C GLY A 361 49.90 32.93 -36.43
N ASN A 362 50.82 32.38 -37.23
CA ASN A 362 51.62 31.15 -37.06
C ASN A 362 52.97 31.32 -36.31
N LEU A 363 53.66 30.16 -36.12
CA LEU A 363 55.12 29.87 -35.96
C LEU A 363 55.49 29.41 -34.52
N ILE A 364 56.18 28.30 -34.21
CA ILE A 364 57.22 27.47 -34.87
C ILE A 364 57.43 26.13 -34.09
N ASP A 365 57.58 25.05 -34.87
CA ASP A 365 58.59 23.96 -34.81
C ASP A 365 58.83 23.06 -33.57
N ALA A 366 58.66 21.74 -33.78
CA ALA A 366 59.64 20.66 -33.50
C ALA A 366 58.95 19.30 -33.22
N GLY A 367 59.08 18.38 -34.19
CA GLY A 367 59.21 16.92 -34.03
C GLY A 367 58.34 16.14 -33.03
N ALA A 368 57.49 15.25 -33.54
CA ALA A 368 57.46 13.82 -33.13
C ALA A 368 56.36 13.04 -33.87
N GLN A 369 56.83 12.00 -34.55
CA GLN A 369 56.23 10.72 -34.92
C GLN A 369 54.83 10.36 -34.37
N ASN A 370 53.97 9.91 -35.29
CA ASN A 370 52.78 9.09 -35.04
C ASN A 370 53.02 7.95 -34.05
N PRO A 371 52.03 7.66 -33.20
CA PRO A 371 51.51 6.31 -33.15
C PRO A 371 49.99 6.27 -33.41
N ALA A 372 49.62 5.35 -34.30
CA ALA A 372 48.24 5.01 -34.62
C ALA A 372 47.48 4.49 -33.38
N SER A 373 46.23 4.92 -33.23
CA SER A 373 45.28 4.35 -32.28
C SER A 373 44.96 2.89 -32.63
N PRO A 374 44.96 1.96 -31.66
CA PRO A 374 44.55 0.59 -31.91
C PRO A 374 43.02 0.48 -32.02
N ALA A 375 42.57 -0.30 -33.00
CA ALA A 375 41.17 -0.68 -33.19
C ALA A 375 40.69 -1.62 -32.05
N PRO A 376 39.40 -1.59 -31.68
CA PRO A 376 38.86 -2.49 -30.66
C PRO A 376 38.77 -3.94 -31.18
N GLU A 377 39.38 -4.87 -30.45
CA GLU A 377 39.31 -6.31 -30.65
C GLU A 377 37.91 -6.86 -30.36
N ARG A 378 37.44 -7.75 -31.24
CA ARG A 378 36.24 -8.56 -31.09
C ARG A 378 36.53 -9.72 -30.12
N PRO A 379 35.73 -9.97 -29.06
CA PRO A 379 35.90 -11.17 -28.25
C PRO A 379 35.55 -12.44 -29.05
N ALA A 380 36.41 -13.44 -28.93
CA ALA A 380 36.29 -14.76 -29.55
C ALA A 380 35.08 -15.55 -29.03
N ALA A 381 34.45 -16.29 -29.94
CA ALA A 381 33.31 -17.16 -29.67
C ALA A 381 33.70 -18.36 -28.78
N ALA A 382 32.89 -18.64 -27.75
CA ALA A 382 32.97 -19.85 -26.96
C ALA A 382 32.47 -21.06 -27.78
N PRO A 383 33.08 -22.26 -27.62
CA PRO A 383 32.73 -23.43 -28.40
C PRO A 383 31.34 -23.99 -28.04
N TYR A 384 30.54 -24.18 -29.08
CA TYR A 384 29.20 -24.77 -29.07
C TYR A 384 29.29 -26.29 -28.80
N VAL A 385 28.64 -26.77 -27.74
CA VAL A 385 28.50 -28.20 -27.43
C VAL A 385 27.21 -28.72 -28.07
N ALA A 386 27.33 -29.64 -29.01
CA ALA A 386 26.19 -30.26 -29.70
C ALA A 386 25.46 -31.28 -28.80
N PRO A 387 24.11 -31.35 -28.81
CA PRO A 387 23.38 -32.43 -28.16
C PRO A 387 23.44 -33.72 -28.98
N GLN A 388 23.73 -34.84 -28.31
CA GLN A 388 23.70 -36.19 -28.86
C GLN A 388 22.28 -36.63 -29.24
N GLN A 389 22.14 -37.17 -30.45
CA GLN A 389 20.95 -37.84 -30.94
C GLN A 389 20.87 -39.26 -30.36
N ASN A 390 19.67 -39.67 -29.94
CA ASN A 390 19.33 -41.07 -29.70
C ASN A 390 18.09 -41.41 -30.54
N PRO A 391 18.07 -42.50 -31.33
CA PRO A 391 16.95 -42.82 -32.21
C PRO A 391 16.02 -43.87 -31.58
N ALA A 392 14.70 -43.71 -31.73
CA ALA A 392 13.77 -44.81 -32.06
C ALA A 392 12.34 -44.29 -32.26
N ALA A 393 11.73 -44.78 -33.33
CA ALA A 393 10.38 -44.53 -33.79
C ALA A 393 9.32 -45.32 -33.01
N GLY A 394 8.07 -44.83 -33.03
CA GLY A 394 6.91 -45.55 -32.50
C GLY A 394 5.60 -44.80 -32.79
N ASN A 395 5.14 -44.89 -34.03
CA ASN A 395 3.88 -44.35 -34.54
C ASN A 395 2.71 -45.24 -34.09
N TYR A 396 1.69 -44.68 -33.43
CA TYR A 396 0.38 -45.33 -33.27
C TYR A 396 -0.74 -44.34 -33.59
N GLY A 397 -1.46 -44.67 -34.65
CA GLY A 397 -2.59 -43.93 -35.17
C GLY A 397 -3.92 -44.29 -34.51
N TYR A 398 -4.87 -43.37 -34.71
CA TYR A 398 -6.28 -43.47 -34.38
C TYR A 398 -6.99 -44.62 -35.13
N GLY A 399 -7.87 -45.33 -34.43
CA GLY A 399 -8.84 -46.27 -34.99
C GLY A 399 -10.12 -46.26 -34.15
N ASN A 400 -11.22 -45.89 -34.81
CA ASN A 400 -12.60 -45.79 -34.33
C ASN A 400 -13.33 -47.16 -34.46
N TYR A 401 -14.61 -47.20 -34.04
CA TYR A 401 -15.63 -48.28 -34.10
C TYR A 401 -15.63 -49.26 -32.91
N GLY A 402 -16.75 -49.63 -32.28
CA GLY A 402 -18.15 -49.41 -32.60
C GLY A 402 -19.10 -49.93 -31.51
N GLN A 403 -20.36 -49.62 -31.75
CA GLN A 403 -21.62 -49.75 -31.01
C GLN A 403 -22.20 -51.19 -30.98
N TYR A 404 -22.83 -51.63 -29.86
CA TYR A 404 -23.96 -52.58 -29.65
C TYR A 404 -24.23 -52.58 -28.11
N GLY A 405 -25.42 -52.44 -27.49
CA GLY A 405 -26.79 -52.93 -27.76
C GLY A 405 -26.98 -54.30 -27.08
N ASP A 406 -27.43 -54.41 -25.83
CA ASP A 406 -28.82 -54.51 -25.29
C ASP A 406 -29.02 -55.89 -24.59
N ASP A 407 -30.02 -55.99 -23.70
CA ASP A 407 -30.51 -57.16 -22.91
C ASP A 407 -29.62 -57.63 -21.73
N GLY A 408 -30.08 -58.01 -20.53
CA GLY A 408 -31.39 -58.35 -20.00
C GLY A 408 -31.24 -59.52 -19.00
N ASP A 409 -31.65 -59.29 -17.74
CA ASP A 409 -32.19 -60.26 -16.75
C ASP A 409 -31.32 -61.07 -15.73
N ALA A 410 -31.84 -61.02 -14.48
CA ALA A 410 -31.89 -61.92 -13.31
C ALA A 410 -30.75 -62.86 -12.80
N THR A 411 -30.49 -62.69 -11.49
CA THR A 411 -30.27 -63.68 -10.40
C THR A 411 -28.96 -64.48 -10.32
N THR A 412 -28.18 -64.27 -9.24
CA THR A 412 -28.01 -65.20 -8.10
C THR A 412 -26.88 -64.75 -7.15
N GLU A 413 -27.00 -65.19 -5.89
CA GLU A 413 -26.29 -64.79 -4.69
C GLU A 413 -24.78 -65.10 -4.67
N HIS A 414 -23.96 -64.20 -4.10
CA HIS A 414 -22.96 -64.60 -3.10
C HIS A 414 -22.42 -63.39 -2.31
N ARG A 415 -22.56 -63.50 -0.98
CA ARG A 415 -22.05 -62.60 0.07
C ARG A 415 -20.53 -62.76 0.22
N VAL A 416 -19.79 -61.65 0.24
CA VAL A 416 -18.46 -61.56 0.86
C VAL A 416 -18.36 -60.25 1.64
N VAL A 417 -18.23 -60.38 2.96
CA VAL A 417 -17.80 -59.35 3.90
C VAL A 417 -16.35 -59.66 4.25
N PRO A 418 -15.48 -58.65 4.39
CA PRO A 418 -14.41 -58.73 5.37
C PRO A 418 -14.53 -57.60 6.40
N SER A 419 -14.63 -58.01 7.65
CA SER A 419 -14.29 -57.30 8.87
C SER A 419 -12.78 -57.44 9.14
N ASN A 420 -12.14 -56.36 9.61
CA ASN A 420 -10.96 -56.30 10.51
C ASN A 420 -10.30 -54.91 10.33
N ASP A 421 -9.75 -54.18 11.30
CA ASP A 421 -9.69 -54.19 12.76
C ASP A 421 -8.73 -53.00 13.08
N PRO A 422 -9.14 -51.91 13.77
CA PRO A 422 -8.22 -50.84 14.13
C PRO A 422 -7.56 -51.18 15.47
N GLY A 423 -6.56 -52.05 15.43
CA GLY A 423 -5.91 -52.56 16.63
C GLY A 423 -4.47 -52.98 16.40
N ASP A 424 -3.60 -52.02 16.05
CA ASP A 424 -2.19 -52.02 16.47
C ASP A 424 -1.52 -50.71 16.01
N LEU A 425 -1.40 -49.75 16.92
CA LEU A 425 -0.50 -48.61 16.79
C LEU A 425 0.64 -48.84 17.78
N ASP A 426 1.80 -49.23 17.26
CA ASP A 426 3.03 -49.36 18.03
C ASP A 426 3.45 -47.99 18.60
N ILE A 427 3.39 -47.86 19.94
CA ILE A 427 3.91 -46.71 20.68
C ILE A 427 5.40 -46.97 20.96
N PRO A 428 6.33 -46.06 20.59
CA PRO A 428 7.76 -46.21 20.88
C PRO A 428 8.08 -46.20 22.39
N ASP A 429 9.05 -47.02 22.82
CA ASP A 429 9.41 -47.30 24.22
C ASP A 429 9.86 -46.11 25.09
N PHE A 430 10.04 -44.90 24.54
CA PHE A 430 10.38 -43.72 25.35
C PHE A 430 9.15 -42.97 25.90
N LEU A 431 7.94 -43.42 25.57
CA LEU A 431 6.65 -42.89 26.05
C LEU A 431 5.88 -43.88 26.95
N ARG A 432 6.58 -44.85 27.56
CA ARG A 432 6.05 -45.67 28.66
C ARG A 432 6.57 -45.25 30.02
#